data_AF-A0A7J6ST34-F1
#
_entry.id   AF-A0A7J6ST34-F1
#
_cell.length_a   1.000
_cell.length_b   1.000
_cell.length_c   1.000
_cell.angle_alpha   90.00
_cell.angle_beta   90.00
_cell.angle_gamma   90.00
#
_symmetry.space_group_name_H-M   'P 1'
#
loop_
_entity.id
_entity.type
_entity.pdbx_description
1 polymer ?
#
loop_
_entity_poly.entity_id
_entity_poly.type
_entity_poly.pdbx_seq_one_letter_code
_entity_poly.pdbx_strand_id
1 'polypeptide(L)'
;MDHHCPWIYNCVGFGNHKYFFLLLLYATVAAHFMWITMIDSTRYAVDEEEPLGRVFLLVFGMVLSSLFALLLTAFFSFHIWLAFKAMTTIEYCEKSTQKLGFSGSIYHRGCYGDFVAVVGPNPLFWLLPIACGRGDGMTFVREDTGKSSSNEDQTRVNNNHEGVDSSPIVDEVHRSPESKRVEKYEADAHDAPESSEPLLQGP
;
A
#
# COMPACT_ATOMS: atom_id res chain seq x y z
N MET A 1 5.72 -4.19 3.42
CA MET A 1 5.55 -2.96 4.23
C MET A 1 4.82 -1.94 3.39
N ASP A 2 4.00 -1.06 3.98
CA ASP A 2 3.30 0.01 3.23
C ASP A 2 4.06 1.33 3.31
N HIS A 3 4.28 1.88 4.51
CA HIS A 3 5.10 3.07 4.73
C HIS A 3 5.46 3.22 6.22
N HIS A 4 6.42 4.09 6.56
CA HIS A 4 6.60 4.56 7.93
C HIS A 4 5.74 5.80 8.15
N CYS A 5 4.87 5.78 9.16
CA CYS A 5 3.94 6.87 9.43
C CYS A 5 4.36 7.60 10.72
N PRO A 6 4.92 8.83 10.60
CA PRO A 6 5.34 9.61 11.77
C PRO A 6 4.18 9.93 12.71
N TRP A 7 2.95 10.07 12.16
CA TRP A 7 1.75 10.45 12.91
C TRP A 7 1.29 9.40 13.93
N ILE A 8 1.61 8.13 13.70
CA ILE A 8 1.35 7.04 14.65
C ILE A 8 2.65 6.49 15.26
N TYR A 9 3.78 7.13 14.95
CA TYR A 9 5.12 6.73 15.37
C TYR A 9 5.40 5.23 15.14
N ASN A 10 4.94 4.68 14.02
CA ASN A 10 5.05 3.25 13.72
C ASN A 10 5.06 2.99 12.20
N CYS A 11 5.60 1.84 11.81
CA CYS A 11 5.49 1.34 10.44
C CYS A 11 4.10 0.76 10.19
N VAL A 12 3.54 1.06 9.03
CA VAL A 12 2.30 0.46 8.52
C VAL A 12 2.68 -0.69 7.59
N GLY A 13 2.07 -1.85 7.80
CA GLY A 13 2.32 -3.07 7.03
C GLY A 13 1.28 -4.14 7.34
N PHE A 14 1.56 -5.39 6.97
CA PHE A 14 0.58 -6.49 7.04
C PHE A 14 -0.16 -6.61 8.38
N GLY A 15 0.57 -6.58 9.50
CA GLY A 15 -0.02 -6.78 10.84
C GLY A 15 -0.90 -5.64 11.35
N ASN A 16 -0.84 -4.44 10.75
CA ASN A 16 -1.58 -3.27 11.23
C ASN A 16 -2.25 -2.44 10.13
N HIS A 17 -2.22 -2.90 8.87
CA HIS A 17 -2.80 -2.17 7.74
C HIS A 17 -4.29 -1.91 7.92
N LYS A 18 -5.05 -2.90 8.43
CA LYS A 18 -6.47 -2.73 8.77
C LYS A 18 -6.70 -1.63 9.80
N TYR A 19 -5.88 -1.57 10.86
CA TYR A 19 -6.03 -0.54 11.90
C TYR A 19 -5.75 0.85 11.35
N PHE A 20 -4.72 0.97 10.49
CA PHE A 20 -4.43 2.23 9.82
C PHE A 20 -5.58 2.65 8.89
N PHE A 21 -6.14 1.73 8.10
CA PHE A 21 -7.29 2.01 7.24
C PHE A 21 -8.52 2.50 8.05
N LEU A 22 -8.80 1.85 9.18
CA LEU A 22 -9.88 2.25 10.08
C LEU A 22 -9.60 3.58 10.79
N LEU A 23 -8.35 3.85 11.17
CA LEU A 23 -7.94 5.14 11.70
C LEU A 23 -8.26 6.27 10.71
N LEU A 24 -7.95 6.09 9.42
CA LEU A 24 -8.26 7.07 8.39
C LEU A 24 -9.77 7.26 8.20
N LEU A 25 -10.54 6.17 8.17
CA LEU A 25 -12.00 6.23 8.09
C LEU A 25 -12.58 7.04 9.26
N TYR A 26 -12.24 6.68 10.50
CA TYR A 26 -12.77 7.34 11.68
C TYR A 26 -12.30 8.78 11.83
N ALA A 27 -11.03 9.08 11.51
CA ALA A 27 -10.52 10.44 11.50
C ALA A 27 -11.26 11.30 10.47
N THR A 28 -11.51 10.76 9.27
CA THR A 28 -12.26 11.46 8.21
C THR A 28 -13.69 11.75 8.67
N VAL A 29 -14.40 10.75 9.20
CA VAL A 29 -15.78 10.92 9.71
C VAL A 29 -15.82 11.94 10.85
N ALA A 30 -14.89 11.86 11.81
CA ALA A 30 -14.82 12.79 12.92
C ALA A 30 -14.52 14.22 12.46
N ALA A 31 -13.62 14.40 11.49
CA ALA A 31 -13.31 15.71 10.91
C ALA A 31 -14.53 16.34 10.23
N HIS A 32 -15.31 15.56 9.46
CA HIS A 32 -16.55 16.06 8.86
C HIS A 32 -17.61 16.37 9.90
N PHE A 33 -17.76 15.51 10.92
CA PHE A 33 -18.70 15.74 12.00
C PHE A 33 -18.39 17.05 12.73
N MET A 34 -17.13 17.28 13.10
CA MET A 34 -16.69 18.55 13.69
C MET A 34 -16.95 19.73 12.76
N TRP A 35 -16.55 19.64 11.49
CA TRP A 35 -16.75 20.73 10.53
C TRP A 35 -18.24 21.09 10.36
N ILE A 36 -19.11 20.10 10.16
CA ILE A 36 -20.56 20.29 9.99
C ILE A 36 -21.19 20.89 11.24
N THR A 37 -20.89 20.35 12.43
CA THR A 37 -21.45 20.86 13.69
C THR A 37 -20.98 22.27 14.04
N MET A 38 -19.78 22.66 13.58
CA MET A 38 -19.30 24.02 13.77
C MET A 38 -20.02 25.04 12.87
N ILE A 39 -20.65 24.65 11.75
CA ILE A 39 -21.36 25.56 10.83
C ILE A 39 -22.37 26.42 11.59
N ASP A 40 -23.25 25.78 12.34
CA ASP A 40 -24.30 26.50 13.05
C ASP A 40 -23.74 27.36 14.20
N SER A 41 -22.73 26.85 14.91
CA SER A 41 -22.09 27.58 16.02
C SER A 41 -21.38 28.85 15.54
N THR A 42 -20.65 28.77 14.43
CA THR A 42 -19.94 29.92 13.85
C THR A 42 -20.93 30.92 13.25
N ARG A 43 -21.97 30.45 12.57
CA ARG A 43 -23.02 31.32 12.02
C ARG A 43 -23.73 32.10 13.12
N TYR A 44 -24.17 31.41 14.17
CA TYR A 44 -24.81 32.04 15.32
C TYR A 44 -23.92 33.10 15.96
N ALA A 45 -22.63 32.79 16.17
CA ALA A 45 -21.70 33.74 16.79
C ALA A 45 -21.46 35.00 15.95
N VAL A 46 -21.52 34.88 14.62
CA VAL A 46 -21.40 36.02 13.70
C VAL A 46 -22.69 36.84 13.68
N ASP A 47 -23.84 36.18 13.61
CA ASP A 47 -25.15 36.83 13.49
C ASP A 47 -25.55 37.59 14.78
N GLU A 48 -25.17 37.07 15.95
CA GLU A 48 -25.47 37.67 17.26
C GLU A 48 -24.39 38.65 17.76
N GLU A 49 -23.42 39.01 16.91
CA GLU A 49 -22.33 39.96 17.23
C GLU A 49 -21.57 39.60 18.52
N GLU A 50 -21.26 38.32 18.71
CA GLU A 50 -20.51 37.83 19.87
C GLU A 50 -19.12 38.50 19.97
N PRO A 51 -18.48 38.51 21.17
CA PRO A 51 -17.18 39.14 21.36
C PRO A 51 -16.16 38.67 20.31
N LEU A 52 -15.38 39.62 19.76
CA LEU A 52 -14.45 39.37 18.66
C LEU A 52 -13.54 38.15 18.87
N GLY A 53 -13.07 37.92 20.11
CA GLY A 53 -12.26 36.75 20.44
C GLY A 53 -12.97 35.41 20.21
N ARG A 54 -14.27 35.32 20.55
CA ARG A 54 -15.08 34.11 20.35
C ARG A 54 -15.34 33.87 18.87
N VAL A 55 -15.76 34.91 18.14
CA VAL A 55 -15.99 34.83 16.69
C VAL A 55 -14.70 34.44 15.96
N PHE A 56 -13.58 35.06 16.31
CA PHE A 56 -12.27 34.73 15.76
C PHE A 56 -11.92 33.25 15.95
N LEU A 57 -12.04 32.72 17.17
CA LEU A 57 -11.72 31.31 17.44
C LEU A 57 -12.64 30.33 16.69
N LEU A 58 -13.94 30.63 16.60
CA LEU A 58 -14.90 29.78 15.89
C LEU A 58 -14.68 29.79 14.37
N VAL A 59 -14.47 30.97 13.78
CA VAL A 59 -14.15 31.08 12.35
C VAL A 59 -12.81 30.44 12.03
N PHE A 60 -11.79 30.68 12.85
CA PHE A 60 -10.47 30.05 12.68
C PHE A 60 -10.55 28.52 12.78
N GLY A 61 -11.24 28.01 13.81
CA GLY A 61 -11.47 26.58 13.96
C GLY A 61 -12.29 25.97 12.83
N MET A 62 -13.25 26.70 12.28
CA MET A 62 -14.00 26.28 11.08
C MET A 62 -13.11 26.14 9.86
N VAL A 63 -12.24 27.11 9.61
CA VAL A 63 -11.29 27.05 8.48
C VAL A 63 -10.33 25.86 8.66
N LEU A 64 -9.73 25.70 9.85
CA LEU A 64 -8.83 24.59 10.13
C LEU A 64 -9.51 23.22 10.02
N SER A 65 -10.72 23.07 10.58
CA SER A 65 -11.47 21.81 10.51
C SER A 65 -11.86 21.47 9.07
N SER A 66 -12.25 22.46 8.25
CA SER A 66 -12.54 22.24 6.83
C SER A 66 -11.32 21.79 6.03
N LEU A 67 -10.16 22.40 6.29
CA LEU A 67 -8.89 22.01 5.66
C LEU A 67 -8.51 20.58 6.06
N PHE A 68 -8.63 20.25 7.34
CA PHE A 68 -8.31 18.92 7.84
C PHE A 68 -9.24 17.85 7.27
N ALA A 69 -10.55 18.12 7.20
CA ALA A 69 -11.52 17.25 6.55
C ALA A 69 -11.19 17.00 5.08
N LEU A 70 -10.80 18.04 4.34
CA LEU A 70 -10.41 17.93 2.93
C LEU A 70 -9.14 17.09 2.74
N LEU A 71 -8.08 17.37 3.51
CA LEU A 71 -6.81 16.65 3.41
C LEU A 71 -6.97 15.18 3.79
N LEU A 72 -7.70 14.88 4.87
CA LEU A 72 -7.99 13.50 5.26
C LEU A 72 -8.83 12.77 4.22
N THR A 73 -9.80 13.44 3.60
CA THR A 73 -10.60 12.83 2.52
C THR A 73 -9.74 12.45 1.33
N ALA A 74 -8.86 13.35 0.88
CA ALA A 74 -7.96 13.08 -0.24
C ALA A 74 -7.03 11.90 0.09
N PHE A 75 -6.45 11.90 1.29
CA PHE A 75 -5.55 10.85 1.74
C PHE A 75 -6.27 9.49 1.90
N PHE A 76 -7.46 9.49 2.49
CA PHE A 76 -8.26 8.28 2.64
C PHE A 76 -8.72 7.74 1.28
N SER A 77 -9.14 8.61 0.36
CA SER A 77 -9.52 8.23 -1.01
C SER A 77 -8.37 7.58 -1.77
N PHE A 78 -7.15 8.08 -1.58
CA PHE A 78 -5.94 7.46 -2.12
C PHE A 78 -5.74 6.04 -1.57
N HIS A 79 -5.87 5.83 -0.27
CA HIS A 79 -5.75 4.49 0.34
C HIS A 79 -6.89 3.55 -0.05
N ILE A 80 -8.12 4.04 -0.25
CA ILE A 80 -9.22 3.26 -0.82
C ILE A 80 -8.86 2.79 -2.24
N TRP A 81 -8.33 3.68 -3.07
CA TRP A 81 -7.92 3.35 -4.43
C TRP A 81 -6.81 2.29 -4.46
N LEU A 82 -5.82 2.41 -3.58
CA LEU A 82 -4.77 1.41 -3.40
C LEU A 82 -5.34 0.05 -2.97
N ALA A 83 -6.28 0.04 -2.02
CA ALA A 83 -6.95 -1.19 -1.56
C ALA A 83 -7.67 -1.91 -2.71
N PHE A 84 -8.36 -1.18 -3.59
CA PHE A 84 -9.02 -1.77 -4.76
C PHE A 84 -8.07 -2.23 -5.87
N LYS A 85 -6.81 -1.78 -5.84
CA LYS A 85 -5.78 -2.19 -6.80
C LYS A 85 -4.87 -3.29 -6.26
N ALA A 86 -5.08 -3.75 -5.02
CA ALA A 86 -4.18 -4.65 -4.30
C ALA A 86 -2.72 -4.18 -4.39
N MET A 87 -2.47 -2.90 -4.12
CA MET A 87 -1.12 -2.34 -4.07
C MET A 87 -0.87 -1.59 -2.77
N THR A 88 0.38 -1.63 -2.34
CA THR A 88 0.92 -0.79 -1.28
C THR A 88 1.39 0.56 -1.84
N THR A 89 1.59 1.51 -0.94
CA THR A 89 2.11 2.85 -1.26
C THR A 89 3.52 2.76 -1.85
N ILE A 90 4.38 1.88 -1.33
CA ILE A 90 5.73 1.64 -1.88
C ILE A 90 5.66 1.14 -3.32
N GLU A 91 4.83 0.12 -3.60
CA GLU A 91 4.68 -0.43 -4.95
C GLU A 91 4.14 0.64 -5.93
N TYR A 92 3.22 1.50 -5.48
CA TYR A 92 2.76 2.64 -6.25
C TYR A 92 3.89 3.63 -6.56
N CYS A 93 4.67 4.04 -5.55
CA CYS A 93 5.77 4.98 -5.70
C CYS A 93 6.88 4.42 -6.61
N GLU A 94 7.21 3.14 -6.49
CA GLU A 94 8.20 2.48 -7.35
C GLU A 94 7.75 2.49 -8.82
N LYS A 95 6.51 2.08 -9.09
CA LYS A 95 5.93 2.12 -10.45
C LYS A 95 5.87 3.54 -11.01
N SER A 96 5.45 4.51 -10.20
CA SER A 96 5.40 5.92 -10.60
C SER A 96 6.79 6.48 -10.94
N THR A 97 7.82 6.09 -10.18
CA THR A 97 9.18 6.59 -10.35
C THR A 97 9.85 6.00 -11.59
N GLN A 98 9.63 4.71 -11.86
CA GLN A 98 10.31 4.03 -12.96
C GLN A 98 9.67 4.29 -14.35
N LYS A 99 8.53 5.01 -14.42
CA LYS A 99 7.73 5.20 -15.65
C LYS A 99 7.42 3.88 -16.41
N LEU A 100 7.59 2.72 -15.76
CA LEU A 100 7.05 1.49 -16.29
C LEU A 100 5.53 1.69 -16.35
N GLY A 101 4.92 1.43 -17.51
CA GLY A 101 3.48 1.54 -17.67
C GLY A 101 2.76 0.85 -16.51
N PHE A 102 1.63 1.40 -16.09
CA PHE A 102 0.86 0.92 -14.94
C PHE A 102 0.25 -0.46 -15.25
N SER A 103 1.10 -1.48 -15.31
CA SER A 103 0.67 -2.87 -15.32
C SER A 103 0.06 -3.14 -13.95
N GLY A 104 -1.07 -3.83 -13.92
CA GLY A 104 -1.84 -4.10 -12.70
C GLY A 104 -0.99 -4.75 -11.59
N SER A 105 -1.53 -4.79 -10.37
CA SER A 105 -0.89 -5.60 -9.33
C SER A 105 -0.97 -7.07 -9.71
N ILE A 106 0.14 -7.79 -9.64
CA ILE A 106 0.19 -9.27 -9.79
C ILE A 106 -0.62 -9.99 -8.69
N TYR A 107 -1.02 -9.24 -7.65
CA TYR A 107 -1.81 -9.72 -6.51
C TYR A 107 -3.29 -9.37 -6.62
N HIS A 108 -3.73 -8.75 -7.72
CA HIS A 108 -5.13 -8.36 -7.93
C HIS A 108 -6.02 -9.60 -8.09
N ARG A 109 -7.05 -9.72 -7.25
CA ARG A 109 -8.03 -10.82 -7.26
C ARG A 109 -9.45 -10.33 -7.54
N GLY A 110 -9.57 -9.11 -8.07
CA GLY A 110 -10.84 -8.40 -8.28
C GLY A 110 -11.17 -7.49 -7.11
N CYS A 111 -11.95 -6.43 -7.36
CA CYS A 111 -12.18 -5.34 -6.39
C CYS A 111 -12.71 -5.83 -5.03
N TYR A 112 -13.60 -6.82 -5.01
CA TYR A 112 -14.12 -7.40 -3.76
C TYR A 112 -13.06 -8.24 -3.03
N GLY A 113 -12.30 -9.06 -3.76
CA GLY A 113 -11.25 -9.89 -3.18
C GLY A 113 -10.13 -9.06 -2.56
N ASP A 114 -9.75 -7.97 -3.24
CA ASP A 114 -8.70 -7.06 -2.81
C ASP A 114 -9.13 -6.24 -1.60
N PHE A 115 -10.37 -5.74 -1.61
CA PHE A 115 -10.92 -5.05 -0.45
C PHE A 115 -11.02 -5.99 0.77
N VAL A 116 -11.54 -7.21 0.58
CA VAL A 116 -11.61 -8.24 1.64
C VAL A 116 -10.23 -8.63 2.17
N ALA A 117 -9.18 -8.58 1.34
CA ALA A 117 -7.81 -8.82 1.79
C ALA A 117 -7.34 -7.75 2.79
N VAL A 118 -7.85 -6.52 2.70
CA VAL A 118 -7.54 -5.41 3.61
C VAL A 118 -8.42 -5.43 4.87
N VAL A 119 -9.74 -5.56 4.73
CA VAL A 119 -10.69 -5.42 5.87
C VAL A 119 -11.02 -6.73 6.58
N GLY A 120 -10.81 -7.86 5.91
CA GLY A 120 -11.07 -9.20 6.40
C GLY A 120 -12.35 -9.84 5.83
N PRO A 121 -12.53 -11.15 6.03
CA PRO A 121 -13.59 -11.94 5.39
C PRO A 121 -15.00 -11.72 5.97
N ASN A 122 -15.09 -11.22 7.21
CA ASN A 122 -16.34 -11.11 7.94
C ASN A 122 -16.85 -9.65 7.93
N PRO A 123 -17.97 -9.34 7.24
CA PRO A 123 -18.49 -7.98 7.14
C PRO A 123 -18.83 -7.32 8.48
N LEU A 124 -19.26 -8.11 9.47
CA LEU A 124 -19.58 -7.63 10.82
C LEU A 124 -18.38 -7.00 11.54
N PHE A 125 -17.16 -7.41 11.18
CA PHE A 125 -15.93 -6.90 11.78
C PHE A 125 -15.20 -5.91 10.89
N TRP A 126 -15.82 -5.43 9.80
CA TRP A 126 -15.17 -4.46 8.91
C TRP A 126 -14.90 -3.14 9.59
N LEU A 127 -15.86 -2.62 10.35
CA LEU A 127 -15.70 -1.35 11.08
C LEU A 127 -14.96 -1.52 12.40
N LEU A 128 -14.86 -2.75 12.93
CA LEU A 128 -14.25 -2.97 14.24
C LEU A 128 -12.72 -3.16 14.12
N PRO A 129 -11.91 -2.53 15.00
CA PRO A 129 -10.47 -2.70 15.05
C PRO A 129 -10.13 -4.06 15.69
N ILE A 130 -10.55 -5.15 15.05
CA ILE A 130 -10.27 -6.52 15.45
C ILE A 130 -9.37 -7.14 14.38
N ALA A 131 -8.29 -7.77 14.84
CA ALA A 131 -7.37 -8.51 14.00
C ALA A 131 -8.14 -9.53 13.16
N CYS A 132 -8.12 -9.37 11.84
CA CYS A 132 -8.76 -10.29 10.92
C CYS A 132 -7.92 -10.41 9.64
N GLY A 133 -6.63 -10.66 9.83
CA GLY A 133 -5.71 -10.96 8.72
C GLY A 133 -5.79 -12.43 8.37
N ARG A 134 -6.10 -12.74 7.11
CA ARG A 134 -5.78 -14.05 6.51
C ARG A 134 -4.40 -13.94 5.86
N GLY A 135 -3.52 -14.88 6.14
CA GLY A 135 -2.14 -14.91 5.62
C GLY A 135 -1.09 -14.72 6.70
N ASP A 136 0.15 -15.02 6.35
CA ASP A 136 1.35 -14.89 7.21
C ASP A 136 2.12 -13.57 6.96
N GLY A 137 1.72 -12.80 5.94
CA GLY A 137 2.43 -11.59 5.51
C GLY A 137 3.72 -11.87 4.73
N MET A 138 4.04 -13.13 4.47
CA MET A 138 5.22 -13.59 3.74
C MET A 138 4.85 -14.15 2.37
N THR A 139 3.67 -14.77 2.26
CA THR A 139 3.16 -15.39 1.04
C THR A 139 1.84 -14.75 0.62
N PHE A 140 1.79 -14.30 -0.64
CA PHE A 140 0.60 -13.70 -1.24
C PHE A 140 0.25 -14.44 -2.54
N VAL A 141 -0.98 -14.94 -2.65
CA VAL A 141 -1.48 -15.61 -3.87
C VAL A 141 -1.45 -14.62 -5.04
N ARG A 142 -0.80 -15.02 -6.13
CA ARG A 142 -0.68 -14.29 -7.39
C ARG A 142 -1.79 -14.72 -8.36
N GLU A 143 -2.11 -13.86 -9.32
CA GLU A 143 -3.11 -14.15 -10.37
C GLU A 143 -2.70 -15.36 -11.26
N ASP A 144 -1.40 -15.54 -11.47
CA ASP A 144 -0.82 -16.48 -12.45
C ASP A 144 -0.99 -17.97 -12.07
N THR A 145 -1.12 -18.28 -10.77
CA THR A 145 -1.23 -19.65 -10.28
C THR A 145 -2.61 -20.28 -10.49
N GLY A 146 -3.60 -19.52 -10.97
CA GLY A 146 -4.94 -20.02 -11.31
C GLY A 146 -5.12 -20.58 -12.73
N LYS A 147 -4.13 -20.38 -13.63
CA LYS A 147 -4.22 -20.83 -15.04
C LYS A 147 -3.28 -21.98 -15.41
N SER A 148 -2.35 -22.37 -14.55
CA SER A 148 -1.39 -23.44 -14.86
C SER A 148 -1.85 -24.86 -14.48
N SER A 149 -2.88 -25.00 -13.63
CA SER A 149 -3.32 -26.32 -13.14
C SER A 149 -4.42 -26.99 -13.97
N SER A 150 -4.81 -26.43 -15.12
CA SER A 150 -5.81 -27.04 -16.01
C SER A 150 -5.26 -27.52 -17.35
N ASN A 151 -3.98 -27.26 -17.67
CA ASN A 151 -3.37 -27.68 -18.94
C ASN A 151 -2.31 -28.78 -18.80
N GLU A 152 -1.91 -29.18 -17.60
CA GLU A 152 -0.91 -30.26 -17.43
C GLU A 152 -1.52 -31.68 -17.46
N ASP A 153 -2.84 -31.83 -17.30
CA ASP A 153 -3.48 -33.15 -17.27
C ASP A 153 -4.01 -33.63 -18.64
N GLN A 154 -3.94 -32.80 -19.69
CA GLN A 154 -4.30 -33.21 -21.07
C GLN A 154 -3.12 -33.67 -21.91
N THR A 155 -1.89 -33.32 -21.53
CA THR A 155 -0.70 -33.67 -22.31
C THR A 155 -0.16 -35.08 -22.02
N ARG A 156 -0.65 -35.75 -20.97
CA ARG A 156 -0.14 -37.06 -20.53
C ARG A 156 -0.79 -38.26 -21.24
N VAL A 157 -1.83 -38.06 -22.06
CA VAL A 157 -2.57 -39.16 -22.70
C VAL A 157 -2.18 -39.41 -24.17
N ASN A 158 -1.48 -38.49 -24.84
CA ASN A 158 -1.34 -38.55 -26.31
C ASN A 158 0.01 -39.03 -26.89
N ASN A 159 1.01 -39.41 -26.08
CA ASN A 159 2.33 -39.79 -26.62
C ASN A 159 2.67 -41.28 -26.43
N ASN A 160 1.80 -42.17 -26.91
CA ASN A 160 2.12 -43.58 -27.13
C ASN A 160 2.15 -43.90 -28.63
N HIS A 161 3.09 -43.36 -29.39
CA HIS A 161 3.64 -44.05 -30.57
C HIS A 161 4.96 -43.41 -31.03
N GLU A 162 5.94 -44.30 -31.29
CA GLU A 162 7.23 -44.06 -31.98
C GLU A 162 8.25 -43.26 -31.14
N GLY A 163 9.48 -43.69 -30.84
CA GLY A 163 10.37 -44.67 -31.44
C GLY A 163 11.76 -44.02 -31.57
N VAL A 164 12.64 -44.24 -30.57
CA VAL A 164 14.12 -44.22 -30.61
C VAL A 164 14.87 -42.97 -31.15
N ASP A 165 15.59 -42.22 -30.29
CA ASP A 165 17.07 -42.17 -30.20
C ASP A 165 17.60 -41.01 -29.31
N SER A 166 18.67 -41.34 -28.60
CA SER A 166 19.64 -40.67 -27.70
C SER A 166 19.86 -39.14 -27.72
N SER A 167 19.76 -38.50 -26.53
CA SER A 167 20.82 -37.72 -25.82
C SER A 167 20.21 -36.68 -24.84
N PRO A 168 20.81 -36.41 -23.67
CA PRO A 168 20.26 -35.48 -22.70
C PRO A 168 20.64 -34.04 -23.06
N ILE A 169 19.66 -33.21 -23.40
CA ILE A 169 19.80 -31.76 -23.48
C ILE A 169 19.71 -31.22 -22.06
N VAL A 170 20.77 -30.55 -21.63
CA VAL A 170 20.83 -29.82 -20.35
C VAL A 170 19.96 -28.58 -20.51
N ASP A 171 18.83 -28.52 -19.81
CA ASP A 171 17.98 -27.34 -19.78
C ASP A 171 18.70 -26.20 -19.05
N GLU A 172 19.16 -25.24 -19.85
CA GLU A 172 19.71 -23.97 -19.40
C GLU A 172 18.58 -23.16 -18.74
N VAL A 173 18.59 -23.12 -17.40
CA VAL A 173 17.67 -22.34 -16.57
C VAL A 173 17.67 -20.89 -17.06
N HIS A 174 16.54 -20.47 -17.63
CA HIS A 174 16.33 -19.12 -18.10
C HIS A 174 16.29 -18.17 -16.90
N ARG A 175 17.47 -17.64 -16.55
CA ARG A 175 17.67 -16.74 -15.41
C ARG A 175 17.08 -15.36 -15.73
N SER A 176 16.14 -14.92 -14.89
CA SER A 176 15.46 -13.62 -14.98
C SER A 176 16.46 -12.45 -15.11
N PRO A 177 16.17 -11.39 -15.89
CA PRO A 177 17.04 -10.23 -16.07
C PRO A 177 17.48 -9.53 -14.77
N GLU A 178 16.72 -9.71 -13.68
CA GLU A 178 17.03 -9.13 -12.37
C GLU A 178 18.27 -9.74 -11.72
N SER A 179 18.54 -11.04 -11.91
CA SER A 179 19.70 -11.68 -11.26
C SER A 179 21.03 -11.15 -11.77
N LYS A 180 21.08 -10.78 -13.07
CA LYS A 180 22.28 -10.21 -13.71
C LYS A 180 22.53 -8.77 -13.25
N ARG A 181 21.52 -8.09 -12.73
CA ARG A 181 21.64 -6.72 -12.22
C ARG A 181 22.20 -6.71 -10.79
N VAL A 182 21.83 -7.68 -9.95
CA VAL A 182 22.35 -7.81 -8.59
C VAL A 182 23.84 -8.12 -8.57
N GLU A 183 24.32 -9.06 -9.41
CA GLU A 183 25.76 -9.36 -9.55
C GLU A 183 26.57 -8.14 -10.02
N LYS A 184 25.99 -7.27 -10.85
CA LYS A 184 26.68 -6.06 -11.31
C LYS A 184 26.86 -5.02 -10.20
N TYR A 185 25.87 -4.86 -9.32
CA TYR A 185 25.98 -3.94 -8.18
C TYR A 185 26.94 -4.46 -7.09
N GLU A 186 27.03 -5.78 -6.89
CA GLU A 186 28.01 -6.36 -5.97
C GLU A 186 29.45 -6.28 -6.51
N ALA A 187 29.65 -6.38 -7.82
CA ALA A 187 30.96 -6.18 -8.44
C ALA A 187 31.46 -4.73 -8.34
N ASP A 188 30.58 -3.75 -8.55
CA ASP A 188 30.94 -2.32 -8.49
C ASP A 188 31.19 -1.82 -7.05
N ALA A 189 30.66 -2.51 -6.02
CA ALA A 189 30.89 -2.17 -4.61
C ALA A 189 32.27 -2.61 -4.09
N HIS A 190 32.94 -3.55 -4.76
CA HIS A 190 34.25 -4.07 -4.35
C HIS A 190 35.44 -3.23 -4.83
N ASP A 191 35.23 -2.26 -5.74
CA ASP A 191 36.27 -1.44 -6.37
C ASP A 191 36.29 0.03 -5.92
N ALA A 192 35.56 0.38 -4.85
CA ALA A 192 35.57 1.74 -4.31
C ALA A 192 36.86 2.01 -3.50
N PRO A 193 37.65 3.06 -3.82
CA PRO A 193 38.84 3.41 -3.06
C PRO A 193 38.47 3.96 -1.68
N GLU A 194 39.11 3.42 -0.64
CA GLU A 194 39.01 3.87 0.76
C GLU A 194 39.47 5.34 0.87
N SER A 195 38.52 6.26 1.05
CA SER A 195 38.82 7.67 1.32
C SER A 195 39.17 7.84 2.80
N SER A 196 40.39 8.28 3.08
CA SER A 196 40.90 8.62 4.40
C SER A 196 40.13 9.79 5.04
N GLU A 197 39.59 9.57 6.24
CA GLU A 197 39.01 10.63 7.09
C GLU A 197 40.10 11.56 7.67
N PRO A 198 39.93 12.89 7.64
CA PRO A 198 40.73 13.78 8.47
C PRO A 198 40.10 13.97 9.86
N LEU A 199 40.90 13.68 10.88
CA LEU A 199 40.67 13.98 12.30
C LEU A 199 40.36 15.47 12.51
N LEU A 200 39.15 15.80 12.94
CA LEU A 200 38.81 17.10 13.50
C LEU A 200 39.15 17.13 15.00
N GLN A 201 40.28 17.74 15.33
CA GLN A 201 40.55 18.27 16.68
C GLN A 201 39.72 19.55 16.88
N GLY A 202 38.82 19.53 17.86
CA GLY A 202 38.12 20.72 18.34
C GLY A 202 38.97 21.49 19.38
N PRO A 203 38.76 22.81 19.52
CA PRO A 203 39.25 23.59 20.65
C PRO A 203 38.40 23.39 21.92
#